data_AF-A0A7W1J3Q1-F1
#
_entry.id   AF-A0A7W1J3Q1-F1
#
_cell.length_a   1.000
_cell.length_b   1.000
_cell.length_c   1.000
_cell.angle_alpha   90.00
_cell.angle_beta   90.00
_cell.angle_gamma   90.00
#
_symmetry.space_group_name_H-M   'P 1'
#
loop_
_entity.id
_entity.type
_entity.pdbx_description
1 polymer ?
#
loop_
_entity_poly.entity_id
_entity_poly.type
_entity_poly.pdbx_seq_one_letter_code
_entity_poly.pdbx_strand_id
1 'polypeptide(L)'
;MERLRRNIVLALAMGAAVYLTLAVFSDLDKLAAALDSFDYALIPAILGLVALSYVVRFLRWTYYLRVLKVSVPMGINAAIFTSGLSMTISPGKLGEVLKSVFVRRVTGAPIARTAPAVVAERATDGTGMVLWGFLGAFALNLPPWT
;
A
#
# COMPACT_ATOMS: atom_id res chain seq x y z
N MET A 1 -19.91 26.27 -18.84
CA MET A 1 -19.37 25.13 -18.05
C MET A 1 -17.86 24.94 -18.24
N GLU A 2 -17.32 24.90 -19.45
CA GLU A 2 -15.87 24.69 -19.73
C GLU A 2 -14.93 25.71 -19.04
N ARG A 3 -15.29 27.01 -19.07
CA ARG A 3 -14.49 28.09 -18.45
C ARG A 3 -14.47 28.00 -16.91
N LEU A 4 -15.57 27.59 -16.30
CA LEU A 4 -15.68 27.41 -14.86
C LEU A 4 -14.84 26.21 -14.40
N ARG A 5 -14.91 25.07 -15.12
CA ARG A 5 -14.06 23.90 -14.87
C ARG A 5 -12.57 24.26 -14.94
N ARG A 6 -12.15 25.00 -15.98
CA ARG A 6 -10.77 25.45 -16.16
C ARG A 6 -10.30 26.36 -15.02
N ASN A 7 -11.12 27.33 -14.61
CA ASN A 7 -10.76 28.25 -13.55
C ASN A 7 -10.70 27.55 -12.18
N ILE A 8 -11.58 26.59 -11.91
CA ILE A 8 -11.53 25.77 -10.70
C ILE A 8 -10.28 24.88 -10.68
N VAL A 9 -9.95 24.23 -11.81
CA VAL A 9 -8.73 23.42 -11.91
C VAL A 9 -7.48 24.29 -11.73
N LEU A 10 -7.44 25.49 -12.30
CA LEU A 10 -6.34 26.44 -12.12
C LEU A 10 -6.24 26.93 -10.68
N ALA A 11 -7.37 27.24 -10.02
CA ALA A 11 -7.39 27.65 -8.62
C ALA A 11 -6.94 26.51 -7.69
N LEU A 12 -7.35 25.27 -7.95
CA LEU A 12 -6.89 24.08 -7.22
C LEU A 12 -5.40 23.83 -7.44
N ALA A 13 -4.93 23.90 -8.68
CA ALA A 13 -3.52 23.72 -8.99
C ALA A 13 -2.65 24.81 -8.34
N MET A 14 -3.12 26.06 -8.35
CA MET A 14 -2.44 27.19 -7.73
C MET A 14 -2.46 27.10 -6.20
N GLY A 15 -3.59 26.71 -5.60
CA GLY A 15 -3.70 26.44 -4.16
C GLY A 15 -2.80 25.29 -3.72
N ALA A 16 -2.76 24.20 -4.48
CA ALA A 16 -1.85 23.08 -4.23
C ALA A 16 -0.38 23.52 -4.36
N ALA A 17 -0.05 24.32 -5.38
CA ALA A 17 1.30 24.84 -5.56
C ALA A 17 1.73 25.75 -4.39
N VAL A 18 0.88 26.69 -3.98
CA VAL A 18 1.15 27.58 -2.83
C VAL A 18 1.30 26.78 -1.55
N TYR A 19 0.40 25.82 -1.29
CA TYR A 19 0.49 24.93 -0.13
C TYR A 19 1.78 24.11 -0.13
N LEU A 20 2.14 23.47 -1.25
CA LEU A 20 3.39 22.71 -1.37
C LEU A 20 4.61 23.60 -1.15
N THR A 21 4.59 24.82 -1.68
CA THR A 21 5.67 25.79 -1.50
C THR A 21 5.80 26.15 -0.02
N LEU A 22 4.70 26.53 0.64
CA LEU A 22 4.70 26.86 2.06
C LEU A 22 5.11 25.67 2.94
N ALA A 23 4.62 24.46 2.67
CA ALA A 23 4.95 23.25 3.41
C ALA A 23 6.44 22.91 3.28
N VAL A 24 6.99 22.98 2.06
CA VAL A 24 8.42 22.75 1.84
C VAL A 24 9.24 23.84 2.55
N PHE A 25 8.99 25.12 2.30
CA PHE A 25 9.79 26.19 2.93
C PHE A 25 9.63 26.30 4.45
N SER A 26 8.48 25.93 5.03
CA SER A 26 8.24 26.06 6.48
C SER A 26 8.72 24.85 7.29
N ASP A 27 8.73 23.66 6.69
CA ASP A 27 9.10 22.43 7.40
C ASP A 27 10.49 21.90 7.02
N LEU A 28 11.19 22.52 6.06
CA LEU A 28 12.56 22.11 5.69
C LEU A 28 13.54 22.20 6.87
N ASP A 29 13.46 23.25 7.70
CA ASP A 29 14.34 23.38 8.88
C ASP A 29 14.06 22.28 9.91
N LYS A 30 12.78 21.94 10.10
CA LYS A 30 12.37 20.85 10.99
C LYS A 30 12.73 19.49 10.42
N LEU A 31 12.63 19.30 9.11
CA LEU A 31 13.04 18.08 8.41
C LEU A 31 14.55 17.89 8.51
N ALA A 32 15.33 18.95 8.33
CA ALA A 32 16.78 18.92 8.47
C ALA A 32 17.19 18.59 9.91
N ALA A 33 16.58 19.23 10.91
CA ALA A 33 16.81 18.92 12.32
C ALA A 33 16.40 17.47 12.68
N ALA A 34 15.30 16.97 12.11
CA ALA A 34 14.86 15.59 12.32
C ALA A 34 15.81 14.58 11.67
N LEU A 35 16.37 14.89 10.49
CA LEU A 35 17.37 14.04 9.84
C LEU A 35 18.71 14.04 10.58
N ASP A 36 19.12 15.19 11.13
CA ASP A 36 20.37 15.32 11.88
C ASP A 36 20.31 14.60 13.24
N SER A 37 19.13 14.59 13.88
CA SER A 37 18.87 13.84 15.12
C SER A 37 18.50 12.37 14.89
N PHE A 38 18.40 11.92 13.63
CA PHE A 38 18.00 10.55 13.32
C PHE A 38 19.17 9.57 13.50
N ASP A 39 18.95 8.52 14.28
CA ASP A 39 19.93 7.46 14.44
C ASP A 39 19.97 6.57 13.18
N TYR A 40 20.97 6.79 12.34
CA TYR A 40 21.22 6.02 11.12
C TYR A 40 21.44 4.52 11.39
N ALA A 41 21.80 4.10 12.61
CA ALA A 41 21.89 2.70 12.99
C ALA A 41 20.53 1.99 12.99
N LEU A 42 19.42 2.73 13.04
CA LEU A 42 18.07 2.18 12.91
C LEU A 42 17.69 1.86 11.46
N ILE A 43 18.41 2.38 10.46
CA ILE A 43 18.09 2.16 9.03
C ILE A 43 18.05 0.67 8.68
N PRO A 44 19.05 -0.17 9.01
CA PRO A 44 18.98 -1.60 8.74
C PRO A 44 17.79 -2.28 9.41
N ALA A 45 17.44 -1.88 10.64
CA ALA A 45 16.29 -2.44 11.35
C ALA A 45 14.96 -2.05 10.68
N ILE A 46 14.81 -0.79 10.28
CA ILE A 46 13.63 -0.29 9.56
C ILE A 46 13.50 -1.01 8.21
N LEU A 47 14.57 -1.07 7.42
CA LEU A 47 14.57 -1.76 6.14
C LEU A 47 14.29 -3.26 6.30
N GLY A 48 14.85 -3.88 7.35
CA GLY A 48 14.59 -5.28 7.68
C GLY A 48 13.12 -5.53 8.02
N LEU A 49 12.50 -4.68 8.84
CA LEU A 49 11.08 -4.75 9.17
C LEU A 49 10.19 -4.53 7.95
N VAL A 50 10.52 -3.56 7.09
CA VAL A 50 9.81 -3.31 5.84
C VAL A 50 9.92 -4.51 4.91
N ALA A 51 11.11 -5.08 4.74
CA ALA A 51 11.32 -6.28 3.94
C ALA A 51 10.53 -7.47 4.48
N LEU A 52 10.56 -7.68 5.81
CA LEU A 52 9.79 -8.72 6.47
C LEU A 52 8.29 -8.56 6.22
N SER A 53 7.77 -7.33 6.23
CA SER A 53 6.37 -7.05 5.92
C SER A 53 5.99 -7.50 4.50
N TYR A 54 6.88 -7.33 3.51
CA TYR A 54 6.66 -7.80 2.14
C TYR A 54 6.73 -9.32 2.03
N VAL A 55 7.64 -9.96 2.77
CA VAL A 55 7.74 -11.43 2.83
C VAL A 55 6.45 -12.03 3.39
N VAL A 56 5.92 -11.50 4.50
CA VAL A 56 4.65 -11.98 5.09
C VAL A 56 3.49 -11.82 4.10
N ARG A 57 3.42 -10.68 3.40
CA ARG A 57 2.41 -10.46 2.34
C ARG A 57 2.54 -11.47 1.21
N PHE A 58 3.76 -11.81 0.79
CA PHE A 58 4.00 -12.81 -0.25
C PHE A 58 3.61 -14.23 0.19
N LEU A 59 3.90 -14.60 1.44
CA LEU A 59 3.50 -15.88 2.01
C LEU A 59 1.98 -16.01 2.08
N ARG A 60 1.28 -14.96 2.51
CA ARG A 60 -0.18 -14.90 2.53
C ARG A 60 -0.79 -15.07 1.14
N TRP A 61 -0.23 -14.39 0.13
CA TRP A 61 -0.64 -14.55 -1.27
C TRP A 61 -0.46 -16.01 -1.74
N THR A 62 0.70 -16.60 -1.45
CA THR A 62 0.99 -18.01 -1.78
C THR A 62 0.02 -18.96 -1.08
N TYR A 63 -0.33 -18.67 0.18
CA TYR A 63 -1.33 -19.43 0.93
C TYR A 63 -2.71 -19.36 0.28
N TYR A 64 -3.19 -18.17 -0.12
CA TYR A 64 -4.47 -18.05 -0.82
C TYR A 64 -4.49 -18.81 -2.15
N LEU A 65 -3.40 -18.79 -2.92
CA LEU A 65 -3.31 -19.59 -4.16
C LEU A 65 -3.38 -21.10 -3.89
N ARG A 66 -2.76 -21.58 -2.81
CA ARG A 66 -2.88 -22.99 -2.38
C ARG A 66 -4.31 -23.33 -1.98
N VAL A 67 -4.98 -22.48 -1.22
CA VAL A 67 -6.40 -22.66 -0.83
C VAL A 67 -7.31 -22.72 -2.07
N LEU A 68 -7.03 -21.87 -3.07
CA LEU A 68 -7.75 -21.85 -4.34
C LEU A 68 -7.38 -22.99 -5.31
N LYS A 69 -6.49 -23.91 -4.88
CA LYS A 69 -5.97 -25.04 -5.67
C LYS A 69 -5.37 -24.59 -7.01
N VAL A 70 -4.71 -23.43 -7.04
CA VAL A 70 -3.99 -22.92 -8.20
C VAL A 70 -2.50 -23.19 -8.00
N SER A 71 -1.90 -24.07 -8.82
CA SER A 71 -0.47 -24.32 -8.77
C SER A 71 0.28 -23.29 -9.62
N VAL A 72 1.14 -22.51 -8.99
CA VAL A 72 2.05 -21.58 -9.68
C VAL A 72 3.48 -21.92 -9.22
N PRO A 73 4.44 -22.11 -10.13
CA PRO A 73 5.85 -22.28 -9.76
C PRO A 73 6.32 -21.11 -8.89
N MET A 74 7.05 -21.40 -7.81
CA MET A 74 7.39 -20.41 -6.77
C MET A 74 8.15 -19.19 -7.32
N GLY A 75 9.08 -19.41 -8.26
CA GLY A 75 9.82 -18.31 -8.92
C GLY A 75 8.93 -17.41 -9.78
N ILE A 76 7.94 -17.98 -10.46
CA ILE A 76 6.96 -17.20 -11.25
C ILE A 76 6.00 -16.47 -10.30
N ASN A 77 5.58 -17.10 -9.21
CA ASN A 77 4.73 -16.47 -8.21
C ASN A 77 5.42 -15.26 -7.55
N ALA A 78 6.73 -15.37 -7.27
CA ALA A 78 7.53 -14.26 -6.77
C ALA A 78 7.60 -13.11 -7.78
N ALA A 79 7.83 -13.40 -9.06
CA ALA A 79 7.83 -12.39 -10.12
C ALA A 79 6.46 -11.70 -10.27
N ILE A 80 5.36 -12.46 -10.20
CA ILE A 80 3.98 -11.92 -10.22
C ILE A 80 3.71 -11.03 -8.99
N PHE A 81 4.21 -11.43 -7.82
CA PHE A 81 4.05 -10.64 -6.61
C PHE A 81 4.82 -9.31 -6.69
N THR A 82 6.07 -9.36 -7.14
CA THR A 82 6.93 -8.17 -7.32
C THR A 82 6.40 -7.24 -8.41
N SER A 83 5.87 -7.77 -9.53
CA SER A 83 5.22 -6.94 -10.55
C SER A 83 3.96 -6.26 -10.01
N GLY A 84 3.19 -6.96 -9.17
CA GLY A 84 2.04 -6.39 -8.46
C GLY A 84 2.42 -5.27 -7.48
N LEU A 85 3.59 -5.33 -6.83
CA LEU A 85 4.09 -4.27 -5.94
C LEU A 85 4.39 -2.97 -6.71
N SER A 86 5.01 -3.07 -7.89
CA SER A 86 5.33 -1.91 -8.74
C SER A 86 4.08 -1.11 -9.14
N MET A 87 2.93 -1.77 -9.26
CA MET A 87 1.68 -1.14 -9.70
C MET A 87 0.78 -0.63 -8.55
N THR A 88 1.29 -0.62 -7.31
CA THR A 88 0.57 -0.15 -6.10
C THR A 88 0.25 1.35 -6.15
N ILE A 89 0.94 2.12 -6.99
CA ILE A 89 0.76 3.58 -7.16
C ILE A 89 -0.57 3.91 -7.90
N SER A 90 -1.23 2.91 -8.51
CA SER A 90 -2.50 3.13 -9.22
C SER A 90 -3.67 3.48 -8.27
N PRO A 91 -4.49 4.51 -8.58
CA PRO A 91 -5.64 4.88 -7.76
C PRO A 91 -6.63 3.71 -7.69
N GLY A 92 -7.11 3.40 -6.49
CA GLY A 92 -7.98 2.24 -6.24
C GLY A 92 -7.25 0.88 -6.16
N LYS A 93 -5.91 0.86 -6.23
CA LYS A 93 -5.08 -0.37 -6.08
C LYS A 93 -5.40 -1.46 -7.11
N LEU A 94 -5.80 -1.03 -8.32
CA LEU A 94 -6.10 -1.89 -9.49
C LEU A 94 -4.92 -2.79 -9.89
N GLY A 95 -3.69 -2.41 -9.54
CA GLY A 95 -2.49 -3.21 -9.73
C GLY A 95 -2.54 -4.61 -9.12
N GLU A 96 -3.35 -4.86 -8.08
CA GLU A 96 -3.50 -6.20 -7.52
C GLU A 96 -4.43 -7.10 -8.31
N VAL A 97 -5.41 -6.52 -9.02
CA VAL A 97 -6.23 -7.27 -9.98
C VAL A 97 -5.34 -7.83 -11.10
N LEU A 98 -4.24 -7.14 -11.46
CA LEU A 98 -3.29 -7.66 -12.44
C LEU A 98 -2.55 -8.92 -11.98
N LYS A 99 -2.39 -9.17 -10.66
CA LYS A 99 -1.87 -10.45 -10.16
C LYS A 99 -2.77 -11.61 -10.62
N SER A 100 -4.10 -11.42 -10.52
CA SER A 100 -5.09 -12.40 -10.99
C SER A 100 -5.03 -12.61 -12.51
N VAL A 101 -4.73 -11.55 -13.27
CA VAL A 101 -4.55 -11.60 -14.73
C VAL A 101 -3.27 -12.35 -15.11
N PHE A 102 -2.14 -12.10 -14.42
CA PHE A 102 -0.89 -12.81 -14.66
C PHE A 102 -0.98 -14.29 -14.26
N VAL A 103 -1.64 -14.59 -13.14
CA VAL A 103 -1.92 -15.99 -12.75
C VAL A 103 -2.77 -16.69 -13.81
N ARG A 104 -3.81 -16.03 -14.37
CA ARG A 104 -4.57 -16.58 -15.49
C ARG A 104 -3.69 -16.85 -16.71
N ARG A 105 -2.76 -15.97 -17.06
CA ARG A 105 -1.85 -16.16 -18.20
C ARG A 105 -0.92 -17.36 -18.02
N VAL A 106 -0.51 -17.66 -16.78
CA VAL A 106 0.42 -18.76 -16.49
C VAL A 106 -0.29 -20.10 -16.27
N THR A 107 -1.48 -20.09 -15.65
CA THR A 107 -2.17 -21.31 -15.21
C THR A 107 -3.47 -21.60 -15.94
N GLY A 108 -3.96 -20.67 -16.77
CA GLY A 108 -5.27 -20.76 -17.41
C GLY A 108 -6.46 -20.57 -16.46
N ALA A 109 -6.23 -20.42 -15.15
CA ALA A 109 -7.29 -20.29 -14.16
C ALA A 109 -8.16 -19.03 -14.41
N PRO A 110 -9.50 -19.12 -14.33
CA PRO A 110 -10.36 -17.95 -14.51
C PRO A 110 -10.05 -16.87 -13.47
N ILE A 111 -10.03 -15.60 -13.89
CA ILE A 111 -9.86 -14.44 -12.99
C ILE A 111 -10.93 -14.43 -11.89
N ALA A 112 -12.14 -14.91 -12.19
CA ALA A 112 -13.22 -15.05 -11.22
C ALA A 112 -12.87 -15.98 -10.02
N ARG A 113 -11.90 -16.90 -10.19
CA ARG A 113 -11.45 -17.79 -9.12
C ARG A 113 -10.38 -17.16 -8.22
N THR A 114 -9.61 -16.20 -8.75
CA THR A 114 -8.47 -15.56 -8.05
C THR A 114 -8.78 -14.13 -7.58
N ALA A 115 -9.81 -13.49 -8.12
CA ALA A 115 -10.31 -12.19 -7.64
C ALA A 115 -10.79 -12.21 -6.17
N PRO A 116 -11.47 -13.26 -5.66
CA PRO A 116 -11.84 -13.33 -4.25
C PRO A 116 -10.65 -13.32 -3.28
N ALA A 117 -9.48 -13.85 -3.70
CA ALA A 117 -8.27 -13.80 -2.86
C ALA A 117 -7.76 -12.36 -2.68
N VAL A 118 -7.84 -11.53 -3.72
CA VAL A 118 -7.46 -10.11 -3.63
C VAL A 118 -8.40 -9.37 -2.68
N VAL A 119 -9.71 -9.63 -2.78
CA VAL A 119 -10.70 -9.03 -1.88
C VAL A 119 -10.51 -9.51 -0.43
N ALA A 120 -10.27 -10.81 -0.21
CA ALA A 120 -10.00 -11.36 1.11
C ALA A 120 -8.74 -10.74 1.73
N GLU A 121 -7.69 -10.51 0.93
CA GLU A 121 -6.48 -9.82 1.38
C GLU A 121 -6.78 -8.40 1.86
N ARG A 122 -7.69 -7.68 1.19
CA ARG A 122 -8.13 -6.33 1.60
C ARG A 122 -9.00 -6.34 2.84
N ALA A 123 -9.97 -7.24 2.91
CA ALA A 123 -10.81 -7.39 4.09
C ALA A 123 -9.96 -7.70 5.32
N THR A 124 -8.93 -8.55 5.17
CA THR A 124 -8.01 -8.91 6.26
C THR A 124 -7.09 -7.75 6.65
N ASP A 125 -6.54 -7.01 5.68
CA ASP A 125 -5.73 -5.80 5.99
C ASP A 125 -6.58 -4.73 6.69
N GLY A 126 -7.79 -4.46 6.20
CA GLY A 126 -8.68 -3.44 6.77
C GLY A 126 -9.17 -3.82 8.17
N THR A 127 -9.62 -5.05 8.36
CA THR A 127 -10.00 -5.56 9.69
C THR A 127 -8.81 -5.59 10.65
N GLY A 128 -7.62 -5.98 10.16
CA GLY A 128 -6.39 -5.93 10.94
C GLY A 128 -6.05 -4.51 11.40
N MET A 129 -6.11 -3.52 10.52
CA MET A 129 -5.89 -2.11 10.87
C MET A 129 -6.88 -1.62 11.92
N VAL A 130 -8.17 -1.93 11.76
CA VAL A 130 -9.21 -1.55 12.72
C VAL A 130 -8.98 -2.20 14.07
N LEU A 131 -8.69 -3.51 14.10
CA LEU A 131 -8.40 -4.24 15.33
C LEU A 131 -7.15 -3.70 16.04
N TRP A 132 -6.06 -3.45 15.32
CA TRP A 132 -4.86 -2.84 15.88
C TRP A 132 -5.11 -1.43 16.39
N GLY A 133 -5.92 -0.63 15.68
CA GLY A 133 -6.34 0.70 16.13
C GLY A 133 -7.12 0.64 17.44
N PHE A 134 -8.11 -0.26 17.55
CA PHE A 134 -8.85 -0.46 18.80
C PHE A 134 -7.96 -0.96 19.93
N LEU A 135 -7.10 -1.96 19.66
CA LEU A 135 -6.16 -2.46 20.66
C LEU A 135 -5.23 -1.35 21.16
N GLY A 136 -4.72 -0.50 20.28
CA GLY A 136 -3.93 0.67 20.65
C GLY A 136 -4.71 1.67 21.49
N ALA A 137 -5.93 2.01 21.08
CA ALA A 137 -6.80 2.93 21.81
C ALA A 137 -7.14 2.44 23.22
N PHE A 138 -7.48 1.15 23.37
CA PHE A 138 -7.78 0.55 24.68
C PHE A 138 -6.52 0.35 25.54
N ALA A 139 -5.40 -0.07 24.94
CA ALA A 139 -4.15 -0.28 25.68
C ALA A 139 -3.55 1.04 26.19
N LEU A 140 -3.71 2.14 25.44
CA LEU A 140 -3.20 3.47 25.79
C LEU A 140 -4.25 4.36 26.46
N ASN A 141 -5.48 3.86 26.68
CA ASN A 141 -6.60 4.59 27.27
C ASN A 141 -6.88 5.94 26.54
N LEU A 142 -6.68 5.96 25.22
CA LEU A 142 -6.86 7.16 24.43
C LEU A 142 -8.36 7.50 24.33
N PRO A 143 -8.76 8.75 24.63
CA PRO A 143 -10.14 9.16 24.44
C PRO A 143 -10.52 9.07 22.96
N PRO A 144 -11.81 8.85 22.61
CA PRO A 144 -12.26 8.63 21.23
C PRO A 144 -12.10 9.83 20.27
N TRP A 145 -11.47 10.91 20.70
CA TRP A 145 -11.28 12.18 19.95
C TRP A 145 -9.82 12.61 19.80
N THR A 146 -8.84 11.73 20.05
CA THR A 146 -7.42 11.95 19.66
C THR A 146 -7.15 11.47 18.25
#